data_AF-A0A1G0W7S4-F1
#
_entry.id   AF-A0A1G0W7S4-F1
#
_cell.length_a   1.000
_cell.length_b   1.000
_cell.length_c   1.000
_cell.angle_alpha   90.00
_cell.angle_beta   90.00
_cell.angle_gamma   90.00
#
_symmetry.space_group_name_H-M   'P 1'
#
loop_
_entity.id
_entity.type
_entity.pdbx_description
1 polymer ?
#
loop_
_entity_poly.entity_id
_entity_poly.type
_entity_poly.pdbx_seq_one_letter_code
_entity_poly.pdbx_strand_id
1 'polypeptide(L)'
;MQKSNSGKNNLSALLASMVKNNQHIFGSSLAFEPYEFKEEIEFYSPYAYETKYGIKIYNESIVTIDYTKLDWYSNLKDGKQDYWAEPYREELTKKELITYSVLFFQKIKA
;
A
#
# COMPACT_ATOMS: atom_id res chain seq x y z
N MET A 1 11.36 -6.66 26.48
CA MET A 1 11.25 -5.50 25.56
C MET A 1 10.04 -5.69 24.66
N GLN A 2 8.96 -4.94 24.90
CA GLN A 2 7.80 -4.91 23.98
C GLN A 2 8.18 -4.08 22.75
N LYS A 3 8.34 -4.70 21.57
CA LYS A 3 8.45 -3.96 20.30
C LYS A 3 7.11 -3.25 20.07
N SER A 4 7.09 -1.93 20.30
CA SER A 4 5.88 -1.14 20.48
C SER A 4 4.92 -1.16 19.28
N ASN A 5 3.61 -1.22 19.55
CA ASN A 5 2.51 -1.03 18.61
C ASN A 5 2.45 0.40 18.00
N SER A 6 3.37 1.31 18.34
CA SER A 6 3.31 2.72 17.93
C SER A 6 3.55 2.94 16.43
N GLY A 7 4.49 2.19 15.82
CA GLY A 7 4.84 2.36 14.41
C GLY A 7 3.72 1.99 13.44
N LYS A 8 2.99 0.90 13.70
CA LYS A 8 1.84 0.46 12.88
C LYS A 8 0.68 1.48 12.95
N ASN A 9 0.44 2.04 14.13
CA ASN A 9 -0.58 3.07 14.32
C ASN A 9 -0.23 4.35 13.55
N ASN A 10 1.06 4.70 13.47
CA ASN A 10 1.53 5.86 12.72
C ASN A 10 1.37 5.69 11.19
N LEU A 11 1.72 4.52 10.63
CA LEU A 11 1.54 4.25 9.19
C LEU A 11 0.06 4.28 8.79
N SER A 12 -0.80 3.66 9.61
CA SER A 12 -2.24 3.63 9.39
C SER A 12 -2.84 5.04 9.37
N ALA A 13 -2.43 5.89 10.32
CA ALA A 13 -2.86 7.27 10.40
C ALA A 13 -2.38 8.11 9.20
N LEU A 14 -1.15 7.90 8.74
CA LEU A 14 -0.60 8.55 7.55
C LEU A 14 -1.44 8.22 6.30
N LEU A 15 -1.68 6.94 6.05
CA LEU A 15 -2.48 6.48 4.90
C LEU A 15 -3.91 7.02 4.95
N ALA A 16 -4.54 6.98 6.13
CA ALA A 16 -5.88 7.53 6.31
C ALA A 16 -5.91 9.06 6.07
N SER A 17 -4.87 9.78 6.50
CA SER A 17 -4.75 11.23 6.25
C SER A 17 -4.61 11.55 4.77
N MET A 18 -3.90 10.73 3.99
CA MET A 18 -3.78 10.88 2.54
C MET A 18 -5.14 10.82 1.86
N VAL A 19 -5.96 9.82 2.20
CA VAL A 19 -7.33 9.70 1.67
C VAL A 19 -8.22 10.84 2.17
N LYS A 20 -8.17 11.16 3.47
CA LYS A 20 -9.04 12.17 4.08
C LYS A 20 -8.87 13.56 3.50
N ASN A 21 -7.63 13.95 3.20
CA ASN A 21 -7.30 15.32 2.82
C ASN A 21 -7.31 15.53 1.30
N ASN A 22 -7.53 14.48 0.50
CA ASN A 22 -7.50 14.55 -0.96
C ASN A 22 -8.76 13.92 -1.56
N GLN A 23 -9.70 14.75 -2.01
CA GLN A 23 -10.99 14.30 -2.59
C GLN A 23 -10.87 13.43 -3.85
N HIS A 24 -9.70 13.41 -4.49
CA HIS A 24 -9.44 12.63 -5.69
C HIS A 24 -8.75 11.29 -5.41
N ILE A 25 -8.34 11.03 -4.17
CA ILE A 25 -7.65 9.80 -3.77
C ILE A 25 -8.68 8.88 -3.14
N PHE A 26 -9.05 7.82 -3.86
CA PHE A 26 -9.94 6.78 -3.33
C PHE A 26 -9.27 5.94 -2.22
N GLY A 27 -7.98 5.63 -2.39
CA GLY A 27 -7.23 4.81 -1.46
C GLY A 27 -5.72 5.09 -1.50
N SER A 28 -5.03 4.71 -0.44
CA SER A 28 -3.59 4.91 -0.25
C SER A 28 -2.98 3.68 0.42
N SER A 29 -1.89 3.16 -0.14
CA SER A 29 -1.20 1.98 0.36
C SER A 29 0.32 2.22 0.53
N LEU A 30 0.94 1.42 1.39
CA LEU A 30 2.40 1.26 1.47
C LEU A 30 2.75 -0.21 1.28
N ALA A 31 3.25 -0.58 0.09
CA ALA A 31 3.60 -1.96 -0.22
C ALA A 31 5.10 -2.21 0.00
N PHE A 32 5.44 -3.20 0.82
CA PHE A 32 6.82 -3.59 1.12
C PHE A 32 7.26 -4.76 0.24
N GLU A 33 8.57 -4.92 0.06
CA GLU A 33 9.11 -6.16 -0.51
C GLU A 33 8.76 -7.37 0.38
N PRO A 34 8.64 -8.57 -0.21
CA PRO A 34 8.32 -9.75 0.57
C PRO A 34 9.27 -9.95 1.74
N TYR A 35 8.72 -10.25 2.91
CA TYR A 35 9.46 -10.46 4.16
C TYR A 35 10.25 -9.24 4.69
N GLU A 36 10.18 -8.07 4.04
CA GLU A 36 10.96 -6.87 4.42
C GLU A 36 10.41 -6.17 5.67
N PHE A 37 9.08 -6.14 5.85
CA PHE A 37 8.48 -5.50 7.02
C PHE A 37 8.71 -6.31 8.30
N LYS A 38 8.55 -7.64 8.21
CA LYS A 38 8.85 -8.65 9.23
C LYS A 38 9.12 -9.98 8.55
N GLU A 39 10.12 -10.72 9.02
CA GLU A 39 10.52 -12.01 8.46
C GLU A 39 9.40 -13.04 8.43
N GLU A 40 8.41 -12.96 9.33
CA GLU A 40 7.27 -13.89 9.38
C GLU A 40 6.05 -13.42 8.55
N ILE A 41 6.14 -12.26 7.90
CA ILE A 41 5.06 -11.69 7.08
C ILE A 41 5.54 -11.60 5.64
N GLU A 42 5.10 -12.54 4.81
CA GLU A 42 5.43 -12.56 3.39
C GLU A 42 4.91 -11.31 2.68
N PHE A 43 3.63 -10.94 2.87
CA PHE A 43 3.02 -9.80 2.20
C PHE A 43 2.52 -8.78 3.21
N TYR A 44 3.09 -7.57 3.18
CA TYR A 44 2.67 -6.45 4.02
C TYR A 44 2.42 -5.21 3.17
N SER A 45 1.14 -4.87 3.01
CA SER A 45 0.67 -3.70 2.27
C SER A 45 -0.55 -3.10 2.96
N PRO A 46 -0.37 -2.35 4.07
CA PRO A 46 -1.47 -1.64 4.72
C PRO A 46 -2.14 -0.68 3.73
N TYR A 47 -3.47 -0.72 3.68
CA TYR A 47 -4.26 0.04 2.72
C TYR A 47 -5.39 0.80 3.42
N ALA A 48 -5.43 2.12 3.28
CA ALA A 48 -6.57 2.94 3.67
C ALA A 48 -7.41 3.28 2.43
N TYR A 49 -8.73 3.17 2.52
CA TYR A 49 -9.62 3.50 1.42
C TYR A 49 -10.94 4.06 1.89
N GLU A 50 -11.57 4.83 1.00
CA GLU A 50 -12.88 5.42 1.25
C GLU A 50 -14.01 4.39 1.17
N THR A 51 -14.95 4.48 2.10
CA THR A 51 -16.19 3.72 2.10
C THR A 51 -17.37 4.67 2.33
N LYS A 52 -18.60 4.17 2.12
CA LYS A 52 -19.83 4.91 2.45
C LYS A 52 -19.94 5.34 3.93
N TYR A 53 -19.11 4.78 4.82
CA TYR A 53 -19.10 5.07 6.26
C TYR A 53 -17.84 5.82 6.70
N GLY A 54 -17.06 6.36 5.75
CA GLY A 54 -15.78 7.00 6.00
C GLY A 54 -14.60 6.10 5.63
N ILE A 55 -13.43 6.39 6.19
CA ILE A 55 -12.18 5.73 5.81
C ILE A 55 -12.00 4.43 6.59
N LYS A 56 -11.77 3.34 5.87
CA LYS A 56 -11.44 2.04 6.43
C LYS A 56 -9.96 1.75 6.22
N ILE A 57 -9.33 1.12 7.21
CA ILE A 57 -7.95 0.66 7.12
C ILE A 57 -7.95 -0.85 7.08
N TYR A 58 -7.37 -1.40 6.02
CA TYR A 58 -7.12 -2.82 5.85
C TYR A 58 -5.67 -3.10 6.24
N ASN A 59 -5.52 -3.61 7.46
CA ASN A 59 -4.25 -3.99 8.09
C ASN A 59 -4.24 -5.50 8.34
N GLU A 60 -4.56 -6.30 7.34
CA GLU A 60 -4.41 -7.74 7.53
C GLU A 60 -2.92 -8.08 7.52
N SER A 61 -2.48 -8.78 8.57
CA SER A 61 -1.10 -9.29 8.68
C SER A 61 -0.83 -10.45 7.71
N ILE A 62 -1.78 -10.68 6.81
CA ILE A 62 -1.84 -11.68 5.75
C ILE A 62 -2.62 -10.99 4.63
N VAL A 63 -1.94 -10.29 3.72
CA VAL A 63 -2.59 -9.96 2.45
C VAL A 63 -2.74 -11.30 1.72
N THR A 64 -3.95 -11.81 1.55
CA THR A 64 -4.19 -13.06 0.80
C THR A 64 -3.92 -12.92 -0.69
N ILE A 65 -3.70 -11.69 -1.14
CA ILE A 65 -3.39 -11.33 -2.51
C ILE A 65 -1.88 -11.04 -2.59
N ASP A 66 -1.20 -11.81 -3.43
CA ASP A 66 0.17 -11.53 -3.84
C ASP A 66 0.20 -10.24 -4.68
N TYR A 67 0.28 -9.11 -4.00
CA TYR A 67 0.31 -7.80 -4.65
C TYR A 67 1.57 -7.60 -5.50
N THR A 68 2.60 -8.45 -5.35
CA THR A 68 3.85 -8.29 -6.09
C THR A 68 3.70 -8.57 -7.58
N LYS A 69 2.60 -9.22 -7.97
CA LYS A 69 2.21 -9.50 -9.36
C LYS A 69 1.22 -8.49 -9.94
N LEU A 70 0.73 -7.54 -9.14
CA LEU A 70 -0.20 -6.54 -9.61
C LEU A 70 0.53 -5.41 -10.32
N ASP A 71 -0.04 -4.92 -11.41
CA ASP A 71 0.56 -3.94 -12.32
C ASP A 71 1.16 -2.72 -11.61
N TRP A 72 0.41 -2.17 -10.65
CA TRP A 72 0.81 -1.02 -9.85
C TRP A 72 2.07 -1.25 -9.00
N TYR A 73 2.43 -2.50 -8.71
CA TYR A 73 3.64 -2.85 -7.99
C TYR A 73 4.74 -3.41 -8.91
N SER A 74 4.40 -4.39 -9.75
CA SER A 74 5.38 -5.14 -10.55
C SER A 74 6.16 -4.24 -11.51
N ASN A 75 5.48 -3.29 -12.17
CA ASN A 75 6.09 -2.47 -13.20
C ASN A 75 6.92 -1.31 -12.65
N LEU A 76 6.86 -1.05 -11.34
CA LEU A 76 7.72 -0.10 -10.66
C LEU A 76 9.16 -0.66 -10.52
N LYS A 77 9.32 -1.99 -10.55
CA LYS A 77 10.61 -2.67 -10.34
C LYS A 77 11.57 -2.59 -11.53
N ASP A 78 11.09 -2.22 -12.72
CA ASP A 78 11.89 -2.17 -13.95
C ASP A 78 12.73 -0.88 -14.08
N GLY A 79 13.23 -0.35 -12.96
CA GLY A 79 14.08 0.84 -12.93
C GLY A 79 13.36 2.18 -13.01
N LYS A 80 12.04 2.20 -12.81
CA LYS A 80 11.24 3.44 -12.74
C LYS A 80 11.25 4.01 -11.32
N GLN A 81 11.21 5.33 -11.21
CA GLN A 81 11.04 5.99 -9.90
C GLN A 81 9.57 6.09 -9.52
N ASP A 82 8.70 6.19 -10.52
CA ASP A 82 7.25 6.25 -10.42
C ASP A 82 6.54 5.52 -11.58
N TYR A 83 5.25 5.23 -11.41
CA TYR A 83 4.48 4.51 -12.41
C TYR A 83 2.97 4.75 -12.23
N TRP A 84 2.26 4.99 -13.34
CA TRP A 84 0.81 4.88 -13.41
C TRP A 84 0.43 3.51 -13.96
N ALA A 85 -0.34 2.75 -13.19
CA ALA A 85 -0.91 1.50 -13.65
C ALA A 85 -2.02 1.69 -14.67
N GLU A 86 -2.17 0.71 -15.56
CA GLU A 86 -3.36 0.63 -16.43
C GLU A 86 -4.62 0.46 -15.57
N PRO A 87 -5.80 0.92 -16.04
CA PRO A 87 -7.06 0.76 -15.31
C PRO A 87 -7.34 -0.71 -14.97
N TYR A 88 -7.69 -0.99 -13.72
CA TYR A 88 -8.00 -2.35 -13.25
C TYR A 88 -9.18 -2.36 -12.31
N ARG A 89 -9.84 -3.52 -12.20
CA ARG A 89 -10.88 -3.75 -11.20
C ARG A 89 -10.27 -4.36 -9.95
N GLU A 90 -10.34 -3.66 -8.83
CA GLU A 90 -9.79 -4.12 -7.56
C GLU A 90 -10.67 -5.21 -6.93
N GLU A 91 -10.06 -6.27 -6.41
CA GLU A 91 -10.79 -7.37 -5.79
C GLU A 91 -11.48 -7.00 -4.47
N LEU A 92 -10.85 -6.15 -3.66
CA LEU A 92 -11.32 -5.79 -2.32
C LEU A 92 -12.60 -4.96 -2.36
N THR A 93 -12.62 -3.89 -3.17
CA THR A 93 -13.75 -2.94 -3.22
C THR A 93 -14.62 -3.10 -4.47
N LYS A 94 -14.20 -3.93 -5.43
CA LYS A 94 -14.83 -4.15 -6.74
C LYS A 94 -14.95 -2.89 -7.60
N LYS A 95 -14.19 -1.83 -7.26
CA LYS A 95 -14.10 -0.58 -8.01
C LYS A 95 -13.07 -0.66 -9.13
N GLU A 96 -13.28 0.15 -10.15
CA GLU A 96 -12.32 0.41 -11.21
C GLU A 96 -11.40 1.55 -10.74
N LEU A 97 -10.09 1.30 -10.79
CA LEU A 97 -9.06 2.19 -10.26
C LEU A 97 -7.96 2.37 -11.30
N ILE A 98 -7.31 3.53 -11.22
CA ILE A 98 -5.93 3.72 -11.67
C ILE A 98 -5.08 4.01 -10.44
N THR A 99 -3.85 3.53 -10.42
CA THR A 99 -2.97 3.66 -9.25
C THR A 99 -1.65 4.28 -9.66
N TYR A 100 -1.26 5.34 -8.96
CA TYR A 100 0.08 5.91 -9.06
C TYR A 100 0.95 5.36 -7.94
N SER A 101 2.13 4.88 -8.30
CA SER A 101 3.08 4.28 -7.37
C SER A 101 4.43 4.97 -7.48
N VAL A 102 5.10 5.14 -6.34
CA VAL A 102 6.42 5.77 -6.24
C VAL A 102 7.26 4.97 -5.25
N LEU A 103 8.55 4.81 -5.54
CA LEU A 103 9.49 4.17 -4.63
C LEU A 103 9.73 5.09 -3.41
N PHE A 104 9.44 4.59 -2.20
CA PHE A 104 9.66 5.35 -0.96
C PHE A 104 10.98 4.98 -0.26
N PHE A 105 11.73 4.03 -0.80
CA PHE A 105 13.07 3.68 -0.33
C PHE A 105 14.01 3.48 -1.51
N GLN A 106 15.17 4.15 -1.47
CA GLN A 106 16.24 3.94 -2.43
C GLN A 106 17.46 3.43 -1.66
N LYS A 107 17.95 2.23 -2.01
CA LYS A 107 19.27 1.80 -1.53
C LYS A 107 20.30 2.74 -2.13
N ILE A 108 20.92 3.58 -1.30
CA ILE A 108 22.11 4.32 -1.67
C ILE A 108 23.18 3.26 -1.96
N LYS A 109 23.63 3.16 -3.22
CA LYS A 109 24.76 2.30 -3.54
C LYS A 109 25.99 2.87 -2.83
N ALA A 110 26.62 2.03 -1.99
CA ALA A 110 27.91 2.31 -1.38
C ALA A 110 29.03 2.22 -2.43
#